data_AF-A0A0F2JIN2-F1
#
_entry.id   AF-A0A0F2JIN2-F1
#
_cell.length_a   1.000
_cell.length_b   1.000
_cell.length_c   1.000
_cell.angle_alpha   90.00
_cell.angle_beta   90.00
_cell.angle_gamma   90.00
#
_symmetry.space_group_name_H-M   'P 1'
#
loop_
_entity.id
_entity.type
_entity.pdbx_description
1 polymer ?
#
loop_
_entity_poly.entity_id
_entity_poly.type
_entity_poly.pdbx_seq_one_letter_code
_entity_poly.pdbx_strand_id
1 'polypeptide(L)'
;MFKSVDMSQQKLYRLLRDKKTIWVLYLDIIKFQEVEFRYGYKICNQILAEIENELNLTLKQQRSLYLFSHIECRGGDDFVVYFVPGETIHWDITEVIEQWVRPMEERFNRRIRKLVNEKISLRSGLAQCINEVGRSADYLLYAAVKEAFLLNKSEPDPNFFARREEITHLIEKPDKYLKAAFQPIIETRSGEVFGFEALARIPGSTCFNNIAELFPFAEKIGQLYPIETHCRRQAINSYPNVVQNKEMLFLNINPQVLIDPEFASGHTRKLLSEKGLAPTDVVLEITERSAIEDFSTFRDALDHYRNQGYLIALDDVGAGYSSLQSVAELHPDFLKIDRSLIQGVNTDPIKWALLETFVTFSKRIGCRIIAEGVETAEEMRTVVQLGVDYVQGFFVARPTFERKIINPAVMEILDPVRRLKSIDQSPVLSMVEPIPLFDTNALVSSIETYFREHPNQWLVGITENSRIVGVMQRDRLFAALGTRYGVSLFLEKTVSVIMDSNPLIVEDTTPLEVVSSLAMQRSDAQLYDGIIVANQRKPVGMVSVANLIKAISERQIQLAQGANPLTGLPGN
;
A
#
# COMPACT_ATOMS: atom_id res chain seq x y z
N MET A 1 40.66 3.38 -10.26
CA MET A 1 41.51 3.18 -11.45
C MET A 1 41.17 4.30 -12.44
N PHE A 2 41.81 5.46 -12.31
CA PHE A 2 41.48 6.67 -13.06
C PHE A 2 42.11 6.61 -14.46
N LYS A 3 41.33 6.25 -15.48
CA LYS A 3 41.72 6.44 -16.88
C LYS A 3 41.72 7.94 -17.19
N SER A 4 42.72 8.37 -17.96
CA SER A 4 42.87 9.73 -18.49
C SER A 4 41.54 10.31 -18.98
N VAL A 5 41.13 11.45 -18.40
CA VAL A 5 39.96 12.20 -18.87
C VAL A 5 40.15 12.55 -20.34
N ASP A 6 39.29 12.03 -21.21
CA ASP A 6 39.28 12.31 -22.64
C ASP A 6 39.20 13.84 -22.86
N MET A 7 39.98 14.40 -23.80
CA MET A 7 39.95 15.84 -24.12
C MET A 7 38.53 16.31 -24.49
N SER A 8 37.70 15.41 -25.00
CA SER A 8 36.29 15.65 -25.31
C SER A 8 35.44 15.86 -24.04
N GLN A 9 35.68 15.09 -22.97
CA GLN A 9 35.01 15.26 -21.68
C GLN A 9 35.41 16.57 -21.00
N GLN A 10 36.69 16.94 -21.05
CA GLN A 10 37.15 18.24 -20.51
C GLN A 10 36.45 19.42 -21.22
N LYS A 11 36.15 19.28 -22.50
CA LYS A 11 35.43 20.29 -23.28
C LYS A 11 33.96 20.37 -22.90
N LEU A 12 33.29 19.24 -22.65
CA LEU A 12 31.93 19.22 -22.10
C LEU A 12 31.87 19.94 -20.73
N TYR A 13 32.83 19.69 -19.85
CA TYR A 13 32.88 20.38 -18.54
C TYR A 13 33.05 21.89 -18.68
N ARG A 14 33.87 22.35 -19.63
CA ARG A 14 34.02 23.79 -19.92
C ARG A 14 32.71 24.39 -20.44
N LEU A 15 32.05 23.72 -21.38
CA LEU A 15 30.78 24.19 -21.95
C LEU A 15 29.68 24.31 -20.89
N LEU A 16 29.59 23.37 -19.95
CA LEU A 16 28.68 23.48 -18.80
C LEU A 16 29.05 24.67 -17.90
N ARG A 17 30.33 24.85 -17.58
CA ARG A 17 30.78 26.02 -16.79
C ARG A 17 30.43 27.35 -17.47
N ASP A 18 30.50 27.39 -18.79
CA ASP A 18 30.09 28.53 -19.63
C ASP A 18 28.56 28.65 -19.79
N LYS A 19 27.79 27.90 -19.00
CA LYS A 19 26.32 27.88 -18.96
C LYS A 19 25.66 27.49 -20.29
N LYS A 20 26.35 26.72 -21.13
CA LYS A 20 25.74 26.12 -22.32
C LYS A 20 24.95 24.87 -21.91
N THR A 21 23.74 24.72 -22.45
CA THR A 21 22.94 23.51 -22.30
C THR A 21 23.51 22.40 -23.18
N ILE A 22 23.86 21.27 -22.57
CA ILE A 22 24.32 20.07 -23.27
C ILE A 22 23.14 19.13 -23.40
N TRP A 23 22.90 18.62 -24.59
CA TRP A 23 21.90 17.59 -24.84
C TRP A 23 22.57 16.22 -24.88
N VAL A 24 21.89 15.23 -24.31
CA VAL A 24 22.35 13.86 -24.19
C VAL A 24 21.32 12.94 -24.83
N LEU A 25 21.68 12.38 -25.99
CA LEU A 25 20.89 11.38 -26.69
C LEU A 25 21.45 10.00 -26.35
N TYR A 26 20.64 9.17 -25.70
CA TYR A 26 20.93 7.77 -25.43
C TYR A 26 20.25 6.90 -26.47
N LEU A 27 21.02 6.03 -27.13
CA LEU A 27 20.54 5.09 -28.13
C LEU A 27 20.87 3.67 -27.71
N ASP A 28 19.91 2.78 -27.93
CA ASP A 28 20.01 1.35 -27.66
C ASP A 28 19.35 0.55 -28.78
N ILE A 29 19.77 -0.69 -28.99
CA ILE A 29 19.18 -1.61 -29.96
C ILE A 29 18.09 -2.43 -29.28
N ILE A 30 16.86 -2.34 -29.80
CA ILE A 30 15.75 -3.12 -29.25
C ILE A 30 16.03 -4.62 -29.39
N LYS A 31 16.03 -5.33 -28.25
CA LYS A 31 16.19 -6.79 -28.15
C LYS A 31 17.49 -7.32 -28.74
N PHE A 32 18.61 -6.61 -28.54
CA PHE A 32 19.91 -7.01 -29.09
C PHE A 32 20.34 -8.43 -28.71
N GLN A 33 20.04 -8.89 -27.48
CA GLN A 33 20.33 -10.26 -27.04
C GLN A 33 19.65 -11.32 -27.94
N GLU A 34 18.45 -11.06 -28.45
CA GLU A 34 17.76 -11.97 -29.37
C GLU A 34 18.43 -12.00 -30.77
N VAL A 35 19.04 -10.88 -31.18
CA VAL A 35 19.83 -10.79 -32.42
C VAL A 35 21.15 -11.53 -32.25
N GLU A 36 21.83 -11.33 -31.11
CA GLU A 36 23.07 -12.05 -30.78
C GLU A 36 22.88 -13.55 -30.74
N PHE A 37 21.78 -14.02 -30.14
CA PHE A 37 21.43 -15.44 -30.12
C PHE A 37 21.24 -16.03 -31.53
N ARG A 38 20.67 -15.26 -32.47
CA ARG A 38 20.33 -15.75 -33.82
C ARG A 38 21.50 -15.69 -34.82
N TYR A 39 22.31 -14.63 -34.77
CA TYR A 39 23.34 -14.37 -35.78
C TYR A 39 24.77 -14.50 -35.25
N GLY A 40 24.92 -14.59 -33.92
CA GLY A 40 26.20 -14.77 -33.25
C GLY A 40 27.04 -13.49 -33.15
N TYR A 41 27.98 -13.52 -32.21
CA TYR A 41 28.79 -12.38 -31.78
C TYR A 41 29.55 -11.64 -32.92
N LYS A 42 30.05 -12.36 -33.94
CA LYS A 42 30.79 -11.74 -35.05
C LYS A 42 29.92 -10.80 -35.89
N ILE A 43 28.68 -11.20 -36.17
CA ILE A 43 27.72 -10.38 -36.92
C ILE A 43 27.27 -9.20 -36.06
N CYS A 44 27.03 -9.44 -34.76
CA CYS A 44 26.71 -8.37 -33.81
C CYS A 44 27.79 -7.30 -33.72
N ASN A 45 29.08 -7.65 -33.68
CA ASN A 45 30.15 -6.65 -33.71
C ASN A 45 30.15 -5.82 -35.01
N GLN A 46 29.80 -6.41 -36.14
CA GLN A 46 29.67 -5.67 -37.40
C GLN A 46 28.46 -4.72 -37.37
N ILE A 47 27.35 -5.15 -36.76
CA ILE A 47 26.16 -4.32 -36.53
C ILE A 47 26.52 -3.11 -35.67
N LEU A 48 27.19 -3.32 -34.53
CA LEU A 48 27.60 -2.24 -33.63
C LEU A 48 28.54 -1.25 -34.30
N ALA A 49 29.52 -1.73 -35.06
CA ALA A 49 30.43 -0.89 -35.82
C ALA A 49 29.70 -0.06 -36.90
N GLU A 50 28.67 -0.63 -37.54
CA GLU A 50 27.90 0.10 -38.55
C GLU A 50 27.02 1.20 -37.93
N ILE A 51 26.47 0.97 -36.74
CA ILE A 51 25.74 2.02 -35.98
C ILE A 51 26.69 3.16 -35.64
N GLU A 52 27.88 2.86 -35.12
CA GLU A 52 28.88 3.89 -34.79
C GLU A 52 29.27 4.71 -36.03
N ASN A 53 29.42 4.05 -37.19
CA ASN A 53 29.68 4.73 -38.46
C ASN A 53 28.52 5.64 -38.89
N GLU A 54 27.28 5.16 -38.80
CA GLU A 54 26.09 5.95 -39.14
C GLU A 54 25.86 7.13 -38.18
N LEU A 55 26.15 6.97 -36.88
CA LEU A 55 26.12 8.06 -35.91
C LEU A 55 27.11 9.16 -36.31
N ASN A 56 28.37 8.78 -36.59
CA ASN A 56 29.40 9.71 -37.03
C ASN A 56 29.04 10.41 -38.35
N LEU A 57 28.44 9.71 -39.30
CA LEU A 57 27.97 10.28 -40.57
C LEU A 57 26.82 11.27 -40.35
N THR A 58 25.85 10.90 -39.52
CA THR A 58 24.68 11.74 -39.21
C THR A 58 25.11 13.05 -38.56
N LEU A 59 26.01 12.99 -37.57
CA LEU A 59 26.56 14.19 -36.96
C LEU A 59 27.33 15.05 -37.97
N LYS A 60 28.19 14.45 -38.81
CA LYS A 60 28.91 15.21 -39.85
C LYS A 60 27.99 15.93 -40.83
N GLN A 61 26.88 15.31 -41.23
CA GLN A 61 25.87 15.93 -42.12
C GLN A 61 25.16 17.10 -41.43
N GLN A 62 24.93 17.00 -40.12
CA GLN A 62 24.20 17.98 -39.32
C GLN A 62 25.11 18.98 -38.61
N ARG A 63 26.37 19.13 -39.03
CA ARG A 63 27.39 19.97 -38.37
C ARG A 63 27.00 21.44 -38.24
N SER A 64 26.11 21.95 -39.11
CA SER A 64 25.59 23.32 -39.01
C SER A 64 24.60 23.51 -37.86
N LEU A 65 24.04 22.43 -37.31
CA LEU A 65 22.99 22.50 -36.30
C LEU A 65 23.56 22.60 -34.87
N TYR A 66 24.80 22.15 -34.63
CA TYR A 66 25.39 22.10 -33.29
C TYR A 66 26.77 22.77 -33.23
N LEU A 67 27.09 23.36 -32.08
CA LEU A 67 28.40 23.97 -31.79
C LEU A 67 29.46 22.94 -31.43
N PHE A 68 29.04 21.85 -30.80
CA PHE A 68 29.90 20.75 -30.37
C PHE A 68 29.11 19.44 -30.37
N SER A 69 29.75 18.34 -30.74
CA SER A 69 29.22 17.00 -30.54
C SER A 69 30.32 16.01 -30.16
N HIS A 70 29.95 14.98 -29.40
CA HIS A 70 30.83 13.90 -28.96
C HIS A 70 30.01 12.60 -28.83
N ILE A 71 30.57 11.47 -29.25
CA ILE A 71 29.96 10.15 -29.13
C ILE A 71 30.79 9.34 -28.13
N GLU A 72 30.10 8.65 -27.22
CA GLU A 72 30.66 7.72 -26.27
C GLU A 72 29.94 6.37 -26.41
N CYS A 73 30.69 5.32 -26.77
CA CYS A 73 30.17 3.94 -26.81
C CYS A 73 30.43 3.30 -25.44
N ARG A 74 29.38 2.96 -24.69
CA ARG A 74 29.49 2.44 -23.31
C ARG A 74 29.68 0.92 -23.22
N GLY A 75 29.77 0.26 -24.37
CA GLY A 75 29.92 -1.18 -24.51
C GLY A 75 28.59 -1.86 -24.78
N GLY A 76 28.60 -2.99 -25.49
CA GLY A 76 27.36 -3.62 -25.95
C GLY A 76 26.65 -2.78 -27.01
N ASP A 77 25.34 -2.64 -26.86
CA ASP A 77 24.39 -1.90 -27.69
C ASP A 77 24.12 -0.46 -27.24
N ASP A 78 24.82 0.01 -26.21
CA ASP A 78 24.62 1.32 -25.59
C ASP A 78 25.50 2.43 -26.21
N PHE A 79 24.85 3.42 -26.84
CA PHE A 79 25.49 4.58 -27.45
C PHE A 79 25.00 5.89 -26.84
N VAL A 80 25.92 6.79 -26.50
CA VAL A 80 25.60 8.12 -25.96
C VAL A 80 26.15 9.20 -26.87
N VAL A 81 25.30 10.13 -27.27
CA VAL A 81 25.68 11.30 -28.07
C VAL A 81 25.45 12.57 -27.25
N TYR A 82 26.52 13.29 -26.97
CA TYR A 82 26.47 14.61 -26.39
C TYR A 82 26.52 15.65 -27.50
N PHE A 83 25.67 16.67 -27.44
CA PHE A 83 25.74 17.79 -28.38
C PHE A 83 25.31 19.10 -27.74
N VAL A 84 25.88 20.21 -28.21
CA VAL A 84 25.48 21.57 -27.82
C VAL A 84 24.83 22.22 -29.03
N PRO A 85 23.53 22.53 -28.98
CA PRO A 85 22.83 23.11 -30.11
C PRO A 85 23.34 24.52 -30.47
N GLY A 86 23.19 24.88 -31.75
CA GLY A 86 23.51 26.22 -32.25
C GLY A 86 22.61 27.31 -31.65
N GLU A 87 23.16 28.52 -31.46
CA GLU A 87 22.47 29.62 -30.75
C GLU A 87 21.19 30.13 -31.45
N THR A 88 21.04 29.89 -32.75
CA THR A 88 19.93 30.41 -33.58
C THR A 88 18.86 29.37 -33.91
N ILE A 89 18.93 28.16 -33.34
CA ILE A 89 18.03 27.06 -33.70
C ILE A 89 17.16 26.73 -32.48
N HIS A 90 15.83 26.79 -32.65
CA HIS A 90 14.90 26.21 -31.69
C HIS A 90 14.87 24.71 -31.90
N TRP A 91 15.13 23.93 -30.84
CA TRP A 91 15.14 22.47 -30.88
C TRP A 91 13.94 21.92 -30.12
N ASP A 92 13.21 21.01 -30.75
CA ASP A 92 12.25 20.14 -30.08
C ASP A 92 12.73 18.67 -30.12
N ILE A 93 12.37 17.88 -29.11
CA ILE A 93 12.70 16.45 -29.02
C ILE A 93 12.19 15.66 -30.22
N THR A 94 11.01 16.04 -30.71
CA THR A 94 10.39 15.44 -31.88
C THR A 94 11.28 15.64 -33.10
N GLU A 95 11.91 16.82 -33.24
CA GLU A 95 12.80 17.10 -34.37
C GLU A 95 14.09 16.30 -34.30
N VAL A 96 14.70 16.11 -33.13
CA VAL A 96 15.90 15.27 -33.01
C VAL A 96 15.58 13.82 -33.40
N ILE A 97 14.47 13.28 -32.92
CA ILE A 97 14.07 11.90 -33.21
C ILE A 97 13.70 11.75 -34.69
N GLU A 98 12.89 12.65 -35.25
CA GLU A 98 12.42 12.59 -36.64
C GLU A 98 13.51 12.93 -37.66
N GLN A 99 14.43 13.85 -37.36
CA GLN A 99 15.47 14.29 -38.30
C GLN A 99 16.78 13.52 -38.17
N TRP A 100 17.13 13.03 -36.97
CA TRP A 100 18.38 12.31 -36.76
C TRP A 100 18.15 10.82 -36.62
N VAL A 101 17.35 10.39 -35.63
CA VAL A 101 17.23 8.96 -35.27
C VAL A 101 16.54 8.15 -36.36
N ARG A 102 15.36 8.57 -36.85
CA ARG A 102 14.63 7.81 -37.88
C ARG A 102 15.38 7.72 -39.22
N PRO A 103 15.92 8.80 -39.80
CA PRO A 103 16.63 8.72 -41.07
C PRO A 103 17.94 7.93 -40.94
N MET A 104 18.59 7.99 -39.77
CA MET A 104 19.75 7.17 -39.46
C MET A 104 19.37 5.68 -39.37
N GLU A 105 18.30 5.33 -38.64
CA GLU A 105 17.80 3.95 -38.56
C GLU A 105 17.51 3.37 -39.95
N GLU A 106 16.90 4.16 -40.84
CA GLU A 106 16.63 3.72 -42.23
C GLU A 106 17.90 3.52 -43.06
N ARG A 107 18.89 4.42 -42.96
CA ARG A 107 20.19 4.26 -43.65
C ARG A 107 20.95 3.04 -43.12
N PHE A 108 21.01 2.90 -41.81
CA PHE A 108 21.62 1.78 -41.12
C PHE A 108 21.01 0.44 -41.56
N ASN A 109 19.67 0.31 -41.49
CA ASN A 109 18.96 -0.90 -41.91
C ASN A 109 19.19 -1.26 -43.38
N ARG A 110 19.34 -0.27 -44.28
CA ARG A 110 19.68 -0.52 -45.69
C ARG A 110 21.06 -1.15 -45.85
N ARG A 111 22.04 -0.78 -45.01
CA ARG A 111 23.43 -1.29 -45.11
C ARG A 111 23.58 -2.69 -44.51
N ILE A 112 22.94 -2.95 -43.37
CA ILE A 112 23.02 -4.25 -42.69
C ILE A 112 22.10 -5.31 -43.31
N ARG A 113 21.31 -4.99 -44.33
CA ARG A 113 20.38 -5.93 -44.99
C ARG A 113 21.06 -7.19 -45.55
N LYS A 114 22.38 -7.13 -45.78
CA LYS A 114 23.20 -8.29 -46.20
C LYS A 114 23.67 -9.15 -45.02
N LEU A 115 23.59 -8.63 -43.79
CA LEU A 115 24.05 -9.27 -42.56
C LEU A 115 22.90 -9.92 -41.79
N VAL A 116 21.75 -9.24 -41.72
CA VAL A 116 20.55 -9.69 -41.00
C VAL A 116 19.31 -9.60 -41.87
N ASN A 117 18.37 -10.53 -41.68
CA ASN A 117 17.12 -10.59 -42.44
C ASN A 117 15.93 -10.01 -41.67
N GLU A 118 16.19 -9.13 -40.71
CA GLU A 118 15.19 -8.43 -39.92
C GLU A 118 15.55 -6.95 -39.80
N LYS A 119 14.54 -6.14 -39.47
CA LYS A 119 14.75 -4.72 -39.20
C LYS A 119 15.26 -4.57 -37.76
N ILE A 120 16.40 -3.92 -37.59
CA ILE A 120 16.91 -3.52 -36.28
C ILE A 120 16.37 -2.13 -35.97
N SER A 121 15.57 -2.01 -34.92
CA SER A 121 15.05 -0.72 -34.46
C SER A 121 15.84 -0.17 -33.30
N LEU A 122 16.03 1.15 -33.30
CA LEU A 122 16.74 1.87 -32.26
C LEU A 122 15.72 2.46 -31.29
N ARG A 123 16.02 2.30 -30.00
CA ARG A 123 15.33 3.03 -28.95
C ARG A 123 16.15 4.26 -28.61
N SER A 124 15.47 5.38 -28.36
CA SER A 124 16.12 6.65 -28.06
C SER A 124 15.52 7.30 -26.82
N GLY A 125 16.37 7.86 -25.97
CA GLY A 125 15.98 8.77 -24.90
C GLY A 125 16.83 10.02 -24.95
N LEU A 126 16.24 11.17 -24.63
CA LEU A 126 16.91 12.47 -24.77
C LEU A 126 16.75 13.27 -23.48
N ALA A 127 17.86 13.73 -22.92
CA ALA A 127 17.89 14.57 -21.73
C ALA A 127 18.70 15.84 -21.97
N GLN A 128 18.42 16.87 -21.19
CA GLN A 128 19.23 18.08 -21.12
C GLN A 128 20.13 18.03 -19.88
N CYS A 129 21.32 18.58 -20.00
CA CYS A 129 22.26 18.80 -18.93
C CYS A 129 22.50 20.30 -18.87
N ILE A 130 22.03 20.92 -17.79
CA ILE A 130 22.18 22.34 -17.52
C ILE A 130 23.14 22.48 -16.33
N ASN A 131 23.88 23.57 -16.30
CA ASN A 131 24.75 23.86 -15.17
C ASN A 131 23.94 24.27 -13.95
N GLU A 132 24.06 23.52 -12.86
CA GLU A 132 23.39 23.79 -11.58
C GLU A 132 24.42 24.18 -10.51
N VAL A 133 24.10 25.22 -9.74
CA VAL A 133 25.02 25.74 -8.72
C VAL A 133 25.19 24.71 -7.59
N GLY A 134 26.43 24.36 -7.28
CA GLY A 134 26.76 23.46 -6.16
C GLY A 134 26.89 21.97 -6.54
N ARG A 135 26.57 21.59 -7.78
CA ARG A 135 26.78 20.22 -8.30
C ARG A 135 28.03 20.16 -9.18
N SER A 136 28.73 19.02 -9.20
CA SER A 136 29.90 18.83 -10.07
C SER A 136 29.48 18.55 -11.52
N ALA A 137 30.30 18.95 -12.49
CA ALA A 137 30.01 18.68 -13.91
C ALA A 137 29.94 17.17 -14.22
N ASP A 138 30.73 16.35 -13.52
CA ASP A 138 30.68 14.89 -13.60
C ASP A 138 29.30 14.36 -13.19
N TYR A 139 28.79 14.84 -12.06
CA TYR A 139 27.47 14.45 -11.55
C TYR A 139 26.37 14.86 -12.52
N LEU A 140 26.41 16.09 -13.04
CA LEU A 140 25.38 16.60 -13.96
C LEU A 140 25.33 15.80 -15.27
N LEU A 141 26.48 15.49 -15.87
CA LEU A 141 26.55 14.67 -17.08
C LEU A 141 26.11 13.24 -16.80
N TYR A 142 26.55 12.65 -15.68
CA TYR A 142 26.09 11.32 -15.27
C TYR A 142 24.57 11.28 -15.08
N ALA A 143 24.00 12.27 -14.38
CA ALA A 143 22.56 12.39 -14.15
C ALA A 143 21.80 12.53 -15.48
N ALA A 144 22.28 13.36 -16.41
CA ALA A 144 21.66 13.51 -17.72
C ALA A 144 21.71 12.22 -18.57
N VAL A 145 22.81 11.46 -18.50
CA VAL A 145 22.86 10.15 -19.19
C VAL A 145 21.91 9.16 -18.53
N LYS A 146 21.84 9.12 -17.20
CA LYS A 146 20.89 8.26 -16.47
C LYS A 146 19.45 8.61 -16.81
N GLU A 147 19.12 9.89 -16.87
CA GLU A 147 17.80 10.38 -17.29
C GLU A 147 17.49 9.98 -18.75
N ALA A 148 18.42 10.20 -19.69
CA ALA A 148 18.26 9.79 -21.07
C ALA A 148 18.07 8.26 -21.21
N PHE A 149 18.78 7.47 -20.41
CA PHE A 149 18.61 6.01 -20.33
C PHE A 149 17.24 5.59 -19.80
N LEU A 150 16.76 6.21 -18.71
CA LEU A 150 15.44 5.91 -18.14
C LEU A 150 14.31 6.31 -19.10
N LEU A 151 14.50 7.41 -19.83
CA LEU A 151 13.59 7.83 -20.90
C LEU A 151 13.59 6.87 -22.07
N ASN A 152 14.76 6.35 -22.46
CA ASN A 152 14.88 5.34 -23.49
C ASN A 152 13.97 4.14 -23.15
N LYS A 153 13.88 3.73 -21.89
CA LYS A 153 13.02 2.59 -21.50
C LYS A 153 11.51 2.85 -21.46
N SER A 154 11.06 4.07 -21.73
CA SER A 154 9.67 4.51 -21.57
C SER A 154 8.98 4.86 -22.89
N GLU A 155 7.64 4.92 -22.89
CA GLU A 155 6.89 5.51 -24.01
C GLU A 155 7.20 7.02 -24.14
N PRO A 156 7.20 7.57 -25.37
CA PRO A 156 7.38 9.00 -25.60
C PRO A 156 6.29 9.81 -24.89
N ASP A 157 6.67 10.64 -23.92
CA ASP A 157 5.76 11.59 -23.25
C ASP A 157 5.86 12.96 -23.95
N PRO A 158 4.82 13.42 -24.66
CA PRO A 158 4.85 14.71 -25.35
C PRO A 158 4.98 15.91 -24.40
N ASN A 159 4.64 15.74 -23.11
CA ASN A 159 4.73 16.79 -22.10
C ASN A 159 6.01 16.68 -21.25
N PHE A 160 6.97 15.85 -21.67
CA PHE A 160 8.17 15.55 -20.88
C PHE A 160 8.92 16.81 -20.39
N PHE A 161 9.23 17.74 -21.30
CA PHE A 161 9.98 18.95 -20.95
C PHE A 161 9.19 19.89 -20.04
N ALA A 162 7.90 20.05 -20.31
CA ALA A 162 7.02 20.86 -19.45
C ALA A 162 6.97 20.28 -18.03
N ARG A 163 6.81 18.96 -17.90
CA ARG A 163 6.86 18.24 -16.62
C ARG A 163 8.20 18.39 -15.92
N ARG A 164 9.30 18.22 -16.65
CA ARG A 164 10.66 18.38 -16.12
C ARG A 164 10.92 19.82 -15.64
N GLU A 165 10.54 20.81 -16.43
CA GLU A 165 10.67 22.22 -16.06
C GLU A 165 9.83 22.54 -14.82
N GLU A 166 8.63 21.98 -14.71
CA GLU A 166 7.80 22.12 -13.52
C GLU A 166 8.46 21.49 -12.28
N ILE A 167 9.09 20.31 -12.40
CA ILE A 167 9.92 19.72 -11.33
C ILE A 167 11.07 20.65 -10.94
N THR A 168 11.77 21.25 -11.90
CA THR A 168 12.82 22.24 -11.61
C THR A 168 12.27 23.41 -10.81
N HIS A 169 11.12 23.98 -11.22
CA HIS A 169 10.47 25.06 -10.49
C HIS A 169 10.01 24.66 -9.08
N LEU A 170 9.54 23.43 -8.91
CA LEU A 170 9.19 22.85 -7.60
C LEU A 170 10.41 22.77 -6.68
N ILE A 171 11.59 22.42 -7.21
CA ILE A 171 12.84 22.33 -6.45
C ILE A 171 13.39 23.74 -6.12
N GLU A 172 13.33 24.67 -7.07
CA GLU A 172 13.84 26.03 -6.88
C GLU A 172 12.96 26.88 -5.94
N LYS A 173 11.63 26.72 -6.03
CA LYS A 173 10.63 27.52 -5.28
C LYS A 173 9.58 26.63 -4.60
N PRO A 174 9.98 25.70 -3.74
CA PRO A 174 9.09 24.69 -3.17
C PRO A 174 7.93 25.30 -2.38
N ASP A 175 8.15 26.40 -1.65
CA ASP A 175 7.09 27.03 -0.83
C ASP A 175 5.91 27.55 -1.66
N LYS A 176 6.12 27.79 -2.96
CA LYS A 176 5.07 28.25 -3.88
C LYS A 176 4.24 27.09 -4.44
N TYR A 177 4.88 25.95 -4.68
CA TYR A 177 4.31 24.87 -5.48
C TYR A 177 4.00 23.60 -4.67
N LEU A 178 4.62 23.41 -3.50
CA LEU A 178 4.38 22.29 -2.60
C LEU A 178 3.72 22.78 -1.31
N LYS A 179 2.68 22.07 -0.87
CA LYS A 179 2.06 22.24 0.45
C LYS A 179 1.86 20.90 1.12
N ALA A 180 1.85 20.88 2.44
CA ALA A 180 1.48 19.71 3.23
C ALA A 180 0.02 19.85 3.70
N ALA A 181 -0.83 18.91 3.30
CA ALA A 181 -2.15 18.73 3.91
C ALA A 181 -2.04 17.68 5.02
N PHE A 182 -2.79 17.86 6.09
CA PHE A 182 -2.77 16.99 7.26
C PHE A 182 -4.08 16.25 7.38
N GLN A 183 -4.02 14.94 7.57
CA GLN A 183 -5.19 14.11 7.85
C GLN A 183 -5.11 13.54 9.27
N PRO A 184 -6.15 13.73 10.11
CA PRO A 184 -6.12 13.26 11.49
C PRO A 184 -6.23 11.73 11.57
N ILE A 185 -5.48 11.18 12.52
CA ILE A 185 -5.54 9.79 12.98
C ILE A 185 -6.10 9.82 14.40
N ILE A 186 -7.18 9.09 14.65
CA ILE A 186 -7.92 9.12 15.93
C ILE A 186 -7.69 7.82 16.69
N GLU A 187 -7.47 7.90 17.99
CA GLU A 187 -7.45 6.74 18.87
C GLU A 187 -8.88 6.27 19.15
N THR A 188 -9.18 5.00 18.86
CA THR A 188 -10.54 4.46 18.99
C THR A 188 -10.99 4.34 20.44
N ARG A 189 -10.08 4.31 21.41
CA ARG A 189 -10.43 4.18 22.82
C ARG A 189 -10.87 5.50 23.44
N SER A 190 -10.10 6.56 23.22
CA SER A 190 -10.34 7.88 23.81
C SER A 190 -11.17 8.79 22.90
N GLY A 191 -11.14 8.56 21.59
CA GLY A 191 -11.67 9.50 20.60
C GLY A 191 -10.80 10.73 20.39
N GLU A 192 -9.62 10.79 21.01
CA GLU A 192 -8.68 11.88 20.85
C GLU A 192 -7.87 11.74 19.55
N VAL A 193 -7.43 12.87 19.01
CA VAL A 193 -6.47 12.88 17.90
C VAL A 193 -5.16 12.32 18.42
N PHE A 194 -4.71 11.21 17.83
CA PHE A 194 -3.42 10.62 18.11
C PHE A 194 -2.30 11.34 17.33
N GLY A 195 -2.57 11.68 16.07
CA GLY A 195 -1.58 12.25 15.18
C GLY A 195 -2.16 12.75 13.87
N PHE A 196 -1.28 13.23 13.00
CA PHE A 196 -1.62 13.66 11.65
C PHE A 196 -0.65 13.06 10.63
N GLU A 197 -1.21 12.50 9.57
CA GLU A 197 -0.44 12.17 8.37
C GLU A 197 -0.27 13.40 7.50
N ALA A 198 0.99 13.72 7.17
CA ALA A 198 1.32 14.80 6.26
C ALA A 198 1.37 14.28 4.82
N LEU A 199 0.44 14.77 4.02
CA LEU A 199 0.24 14.38 2.63
C LEU A 199 0.63 15.55 1.72
N ALA A 200 1.61 15.32 0.85
CA ALA A 200 2.06 16.32 -0.11
C ALA A 200 0.96 16.69 -1.12
N ARG A 201 0.85 17.99 -1.43
CA ARG A 201 -0.09 18.56 -2.39
C ARG A 201 0.64 19.55 -3.29
N ILE A 202 0.17 19.63 -4.53
CA ILE A 202 0.68 20.52 -5.58
C ILE A 202 -0.41 21.49 -6.07
N PRO A 203 -0.92 22.39 -5.21
CA PRO A 203 -2.02 23.29 -5.55
C PRO A 203 -1.52 24.36 -6.53
N GLY A 204 -1.66 24.10 -7.83
CA GLY A 204 -1.15 24.96 -8.89
C GLY A 204 -0.23 24.26 -9.89
N SER A 205 -0.10 22.94 -9.79
CA SER A 205 0.53 22.17 -10.86
C SER A 205 -0.25 22.29 -12.16
N THR A 206 0.47 22.44 -13.27
CA THR A 206 -0.10 22.48 -14.62
C THR A 206 0.14 21.17 -15.37
N CYS A 207 1.18 20.43 -15.01
CA CYS A 207 1.60 19.22 -15.71
C CYS A 207 1.27 17.91 -14.96
N PHE A 208 0.92 17.98 -13.67
CA PHE A 208 0.59 16.84 -12.82
C PHE A 208 -0.76 17.02 -12.13
N ASN A 209 -1.59 15.98 -12.13
CA ASN A 209 -2.89 16.03 -11.47
C ASN A 209 -2.77 15.90 -9.94
N ASN A 210 -1.78 15.13 -9.48
CA ASN A 210 -1.56 14.84 -8.06
C ASN A 210 -0.12 14.34 -7.82
N ILE A 211 0.20 14.11 -6.55
CA ILE A 211 1.54 13.66 -6.15
C ILE A 211 1.86 12.22 -6.62
N ALA A 212 0.84 11.37 -6.79
CA ALA A 212 1.01 10.00 -7.27
C ALA A 212 1.41 9.93 -8.75
N GLU A 213 1.17 10.99 -9.52
CA GLU A 213 1.70 11.16 -10.88
C GLU A 213 3.11 11.78 -10.87
N LEU A 214 3.34 12.74 -9.95
CA LEU A 214 4.59 13.48 -9.86
C LEU A 214 5.76 12.61 -9.37
N PHE A 215 5.58 11.79 -8.33
CA PHE A 215 6.67 11.00 -7.76
C PHE A 215 7.26 9.98 -8.75
N PRO A 216 6.48 9.17 -9.48
CA PRO A 216 7.04 8.27 -10.50
C PRO A 216 7.79 9.02 -11.60
N PHE A 217 7.31 10.20 -12.00
CA PHE A 217 8.02 11.03 -12.97
C PHE A 217 9.34 11.56 -12.40
N ALA A 218 9.33 12.06 -11.17
CA ALA A 218 10.53 12.52 -10.47
C ALA A 218 11.57 11.40 -10.32
N GLU A 219 11.14 10.17 -9.99
CA GLU A 219 11.99 8.98 -9.96
C GLU A 219 12.59 8.69 -11.35
N LYS A 220 11.76 8.71 -12.40
CA LYS A 220 12.19 8.49 -13.78
C LYS A 220 13.27 9.48 -14.26
N ILE A 221 13.27 10.70 -13.74
CA ILE A 221 14.31 11.71 -14.06
C ILE A 221 15.39 11.84 -12.98
N GLY A 222 15.40 10.98 -11.97
CA GLY A 222 16.39 10.99 -10.88
C GLY A 222 16.28 12.16 -9.90
N GLN A 223 15.12 12.81 -9.83
CA GLN A 223 14.82 13.96 -8.97
C GLN A 223 13.87 13.63 -7.81
N LEU A 224 13.67 12.34 -7.51
CA LEU A 224 12.81 11.91 -6.40
C LEU A 224 13.32 12.44 -5.04
N TYR A 225 14.62 12.32 -4.79
CA TYR A 225 15.22 12.71 -3.51
C TYR A 225 15.05 14.21 -3.17
N PRO A 226 15.36 15.17 -4.08
CA PRO A 226 15.10 16.59 -3.82
C PRO A 226 13.62 16.90 -3.57
N ILE A 227 12.71 16.32 -4.36
CA ILE A 227 11.28 16.54 -4.22
C ILE A 227 10.77 16.03 -2.86
N GLU A 228 11.11 14.81 -2.49
CA GLU A 228 10.70 14.23 -1.20
C GLU A 228 11.26 15.04 -0.03
N THR A 229 12.50 15.51 -0.13
CA THR A 229 13.12 16.38 0.86
C THR A 229 12.34 17.68 1.04
N HIS A 230 11.88 18.29 -0.05
CA HIS A 230 11.02 19.48 0.02
C HIS A 230 9.64 19.18 0.60
N CYS A 231 9.00 18.06 0.22
CA CYS A 231 7.74 17.62 0.79
C CYS A 231 7.84 17.44 2.32
N ARG A 232 8.87 16.72 2.79
CA ARG A 232 9.14 16.53 4.22
C ARG A 232 9.40 17.85 4.94
N ARG A 233 10.14 18.77 4.30
CA ARG A 233 10.36 20.12 4.86
C ARG A 233 9.06 20.91 4.99
N GLN A 234 8.18 20.86 3.99
CA GLN A 234 6.87 21.50 4.08
C GLN A 234 6.01 20.93 5.20
N ALA A 235 6.01 19.59 5.36
CA ALA A 235 5.30 18.92 6.43
C ALA A 235 5.77 19.39 7.81
N ILE A 236 7.08 19.31 8.07
CA ILE A 236 7.66 19.71 9.37
C ILE A 236 7.47 21.21 9.63
N ASN A 237 7.58 22.06 8.61
CA ASN A 237 7.39 23.50 8.76
C ASN A 237 5.93 23.90 9.05
N SER A 238 4.97 23.16 8.50
CA SER A 238 3.55 23.48 8.61
C SER A 238 2.88 22.82 9.81
N TYR A 239 3.46 21.72 10.30
CA TYR A 239 2.91 20.93 11.40
C TYR A 239 2.63 21.72 12.70
N PRO A 240 3.49 22.67 13.14
CA PRO A 240 3.21 23.49 14.31
C PRO A 240 1.91 24.30 14.25
N ASN A 241 1.35 24.52 13.05
CA ASN A 241 0.08 25.24 12.87
C ASN A 241 -1.15 24.33 13.06
N VAL A 242 -0.97 23.02 13.10
CA VAL A 242 -2.05 22.02 13.13
C VAL A 242 -2.07 21.26 14.46
N VAL A 243 -0.91 21.05 15.05
CA VAL A 243 -0.75 20.42 16.37
C VAL A 243 -1.32 21.32 17.46
N GLN A 244 -2.02 20.72 18.42
CA GLN A 244 -2.52 21.41 19.62
C GLN A 244 -1.91 20.83 20.90
N ASN A 245 -1.61 19.54 20.92
CA ASN A 245 -1.07 18.84 22.09
C ASN A 245 0.23 18.10 21.71
N LYS A 246 0.49 16.93 22.29
CA LYS A 246 1.57 16.03 21.88
C LYS A 246 1.07 14.99 20.88
N GLU A 247 0.44 15.46 19.82
CA GLU A 247 0.02 14.59 18.73
C GLU A 247 1.25 14.18 17.91
N MET A 248 1.17 13.05 17.20
CA MET A 248 2.27 12.56 16.38
C MET A 248 2.23 13.16 14.96
N LEU A 249 3.39 13.29 14.32
CA LEU A 249 3.51 13.62 12.90
C LEU A 249 3.93 12.38 12.11
N PHE A 250 3.06 11.91 11.21
CA PHE A 250 3.36 10.81 10.31
C PHE A 250 3.91 11.35 8.97
N LEU A 251 5.05 10.83 8.56
CA LEU A 251 5.79 11.24 7.36
C LEU A 251 6.07 10.04 6.46
N ASN A 252 5.53 10.09 5.25
CA ASN A 252 5.89 9.18 4.18
C ASN A 252 7.38 9.29 3.82
N ILE A 253 8.06 8.15 3.68
CA ILE A 253 9.46 8.08 3.27
C ILE A 253 9.70 6.97 2.24
N ASN A 254 10.41 7.30 1.17
CA ASN A 254 10.81 6.27 0.20
C ASN A 254 12.06 5.53 0.70
N PRO A 255 12.09 4.19 0.68
CA PRO A 255 13.27 3.40 1.04
C PRO A 255 14.55 3.77 0.30
N GLN A 256 14.46 4.14 -0.98
CA GLN A 256 15.62 4.56 -1.76
C GLN A 256 16.25 5.85 -1.20
N VAL A 257 15.45 6.71 -0.57
CA VAL A 257 15.94 7.91 0.11
C VAL A 257 16.64 7.53 1.41
N LEU A 258 16.14 6.54 2.16
CA LEU A 258 16.73 6.07 3.42
C LEU A 258 18.17 5.55 3.27
N ILE A 259 18.49 4.95 2.11
CA ILE A 259 19.80 4.36 1.80
C ILE A 259 20.73 5.30 1.02
N ASP A 260 20.27 6.49 0.64
CA ASP A 260 21.07 7.44 -0.14
C ASP A 260 22.25 7.99 0.71
N PRO A 261 23.49 7.93 0.22
CA PRO A 261 24.65 8.52 0.92
C PRO A 261 24.52 10.02 1.21
N GLU A 262 23.77 10.79 0.41
CA GLU A 262 23.43 12.20 0.68
C GLU A 262 22.36 12.36 1.77
N PHE A 263 21.61 11.29 2.08
CA PHE A 263 20.64 11.23 3.17
C PHE A 263 21.29 10.90 4.52
N ALA A 264 22.58 10.55 4.52
CA ALA A 264 23.34 10.28 5.72
C ALA A 264 23.61 11.55 6.56
N SER A 265 22.81 11.69 7.61
CA SER A 265 23.00 12.43 8.87
C SER A 265 22.39 13.85 8.98
N GLY A 266 21.40 13.95 9.89
CA GLY A 266 21.16 15.15 10.69
C GLY A 266 20.22 16.21 10.12
N HIS A 267 19.96 16.30 8.82
CA HIS A 267 19.15 17.38 8.24
C HIS A 267 17.70 17.38 8.75
N THR A 268 17.00 16.24 8.70
CA THR A 268 15.64 16.12 9.23
C THR A 268 15.62 16.38 10.73
N ARG A 269 16.57 15.82 11.49
CA ARG A 269 16.68 16.04 12.94
C ARG A 269 16.91 17.51 13.29
N LYS A 270 17.79 18.19 12.54
CA LYS A 270 18.05 19.63 12.69
C LYS A 270 16.79 20.43 12.43
N LEU A 271 16.07 20.13 11.35
CA LEU A 271 14.82 20.80 11.01
C LEU A 271 13.74 20.59 12.09
N LEU A 272 13.60 19.37 12.61
CA LEU A 272 12.69 19.09 13.73
C LEU A 272 13.07 19.94 14.95
N SER A 273 14.36 19.97 15.31
CA SER A 273 14.86 20.76 16.43
C SER A 273 14.61 22.27 16.26
N GLU A 274 14.75 22.80 15.04
CA GLU A 274 14.43 24.21 14.73
C GLU A 274 12.95 24.54 14.90
N LYS A 275 12.07 23.53 14.84
CA LYS A 275 10.62 23.64 15.07
C LYS A 275 10.19 23.20 16.47
N GLY A 276 11.14 22.90 17.35
CA GLY A 276 10.85 22.44 18.72
C GLY A 276 10.29 21.02 18.79
N LEU A 277 10.48 20.22 17.73
CA LEU A 277 10.07 18.82 17.67
C LEU A 277 11.26 17.90 17.94
N ALA A 278 10.98 16.76 18.55
CA ALA A 278 11.92 15.67 18.71
C ALA A 278 11.62 14.53 17.71
N PRO A 279 12.59 13.67 17.38
CA PRO A 279 12.33 12.45 16.62
C PRO A 279 11.21 11.57 17.21
N THR A 280 11.04 11.59 18.53
CA THR A 280 9.97 10.86 19.25
C THR A 280 8.57 11.36 18.97
N ASP A 281 8.42 12.55 18.37
CA ASP A 281 7.13 13.11 17.96
C ASP A 281 6.78 12.71 16.51
N VAL A 282 7.63 11.92 15.84
CA VAL A 282 7.54 11.59 14.43
C VAL A 282 7.46 10.09 14.18
N VAL A 283 6.54 9.70 13.31
CA VAL A 283 6.41 8.35 12.76
C VAL A 283 6.81 8.38 11.28
N LEU A 284 7.75 7.52 10.89
CA LEU A 284 8.13 7.34 9.48
C LEU A 284 7.31 6.22 8.86
N GLU A 285 6.60 6.52 7.78
CA GLU A 285 5.75 5.57 7.05
C GLU A 285 6.48 5.03 5.83
N ILE A 286 6.51 3.70 5.73
CA ILE A 286 7.22 2.98 4.67
C ILE A 286 6.24 2.07 3.97
N THR A 287 6.18 2.14 2.64
CA THR A 287 5.31 1.28 1.84
C THR A 287 5.87 -0.14 1.70
N GLU A 288 4.98 -1.16 1.78
CA GLU A 288 5.36 -2.58 1.66
C GLU A 288 6.18 -2.87 0.38
N ARG A 289 5.74 -2.34 -0.76
CA ARG A 289 6.30 -2.66 -2.10
C ARG A 289 7.76 -2.23 -2.26
N SER A 290 8.17 -1.20 -1.52
CA SER A 290 9.48 -0.60 -1.67
C SER A 290 10.55 -1.25 -0.78
N ALA A 291 10.14 -2.11 0.18
CA ALA A 291 11.03 -2.71 1.18
C ALA A 291 11.66 -4.06 0.75
N ILE A 292 11.34 -4.58 -0.44
CA ILE A 292 11.54 -6.01 -0.78
C ILE A 292 12.89 -6.30 -1.48
N GLU A 293 13.62 -5.30 -1.97
CA GLU A 293 14.84 -5.56 -2.77
C GLU A 293 16.09 -5.90 -1.93
N ASP A 294 16.26 -5.30 -0.74
CA ASP A 294 17.34 -5.62 0.21
C ASP A 294 16.95 -5.30 1.66
N PHE A 295 16.35 -6.28 2.35
CA PHE A 295 15.96 -6.16 3.75
C PHE A 295 17.14 -5.91 4.71
N SER A 296 18.38 -6.29 4.36
CA SER A 296 19.52 -6.16 5.27
C SER A 296 19.97 -4.71 5.40
N THR A 297 20.31 -4.08 4.27
CA THR A 297 20.67 -2.66 4.20
C THR A 297 19.54 -1.78 4.70
N PHE A 298 18.30 -2.14 4.39
CA PHE A 298 17.14 -1.37 4.82
C PHE A 298 16.92 -1.40 6.33
N ARG A 299 17.10 -2.56 6.97
CA ARG A 299 16.99 -2.70 8.42
C ARG A 299 18.04 -1.87 9.15
N ASP A 300 19.28 -1.89 8.68
CA ASP A 300 20.37 -1.08 9.26
C ASP A 300 20.05 0.42 9.18
N ALA A 301 19.47 0.87 8.06
CA ALA A 301 19.00 2.24 7.91
C ALA A 301 17.87 2.57 8.89
N LEU A 302 16.87 1.70 9.06
CA LEU A 302 15.79 1.93 10.02
C LEU A 302 16.26 1.94 11.47
N ASP A 303 17.18 1.06 11.84
CA ASP A 303 17.75 1.03 13.19
C ASP A 303 18.50 2.32 13.50
N HIS A 304 19.15 2.94 12.50
CA HIS A 304 19.72 4.28 12.65
C HIS A 304 18.66 5.34 13.03
N TYR A 305 17.46 5.31 12.45
CA TYR A 305 16.38 6.23 12.80
C TYR A 305 15.73 5.88 14.15
N ARG A 306 15.50 4.61 14.45
CA ARG A 306 15.01 4.19 15.77
C ARG A 306 15.93 4.64 16.90
N ASN A 307 17.24 4.51 16.71
CA ASN A 307 18.24 4.98 17.68
C ASN A 307 18.22 6.50 17.90
N GLN A 308 17.64 7.28 16.96
CA GLN A 308 17.39 8.70 17.16
C GLN A 308 16.07 9.00 17.88
N GLY A 309 15.16 8.02 17.94
CA GLY A 309 13.86 8.11 18.61
C GLY A 309 12.65 8.11 17.68
N TYR A 310 12.82 7.96 16.36
CA TYR A 310 11.68 7.86 15.44
C TYR A 310 10.90 6.56 15.67
N LEU A 311 9.59 6.63 15.52
CA LEU A 311 8.74 5.44 15.39
C LEU A 311 8.58 5.07 13.92
N ILE A 312 8.31 3.80 13.64
CA ILE A 312 8.18 3.27 12.28
C ILE A 312 6.78 2.71 12.06
N ALA A 313 6.15 3.10 10.95
CA ALA A 313 4.89 2.54 10.48
C ALA A 313 5.11 1.81 9.15
N LEU A 314 4.50 0.63 9.01
CA LEU A 314 4.40 -0.07 7.73
C LEU A 314 3.05 0.27 7.09
N ASP A 315 3.11 0.85 5.90
CA ASP A 315 1.99 1.37 5.12
C ASP A 315 1.48 0.33 4.10
N ASP A 316 0.22 0.45 3.69
CA ASP A 316 -0.45 -0.45 2.73
C ASP A 316 -0.48 -1.95 3.11
N VAL A 317 -0.50 -2.28 4.40
CA VAL A 317 -0.47 -3.68 4.87
C VAL A 317 -1.71 -4.43 4.40
N GLY A 318 -1.49 -5.53 3.68
CA GLY A 318 -2.55 -6.44 3.20
C GLY A 318 -2.99 -6.21 1.76
N ALA A 319 -2.47 -5.18 1.07
CA ALA A 319 -2.65 -4.98 -0.36
C ALA A 319 -1.69 -5.84 -1.23
N GLY A 320 -0.65 -6.43 -0.62
CA GLY A 320 0.40 -7.19 -1.27
C GLY A 320 0.64 -8.60 -0.71
N TYR A 321 1.45 -9.40 -1.42
CA TYR A 321 1.75 -10.79 -1.09
C TYR A 321 2.79 -10.96 0.03
N SER A 322 3.55 -9.92 0.42
CA SER A 322 4.74 -10.04 1.30
C SER A 322 4.62 -9.31 2.64
N SER A 323 3.43 -8.79 2.98
CA SER A 323 3.19 -7.99 4.19
C SER A 323 3.71 -8.62 5.48
N LEU A 324 3.45 -9.91 5.72
CA LEU A 324 3.89 -10.60 6.95
C LEU A 324 5.41 -10.76 7.03
N GLN A 325 6.09 -10.94 5.90
CA GLN A 325 7.55 -10.99 5.88
C GLN A 325 8.13 -9.62 6.22
N SER A 326 7.61 -8.55 5.62
CA SER A 326 8.02 -7.17 5.95
C SER A 326 7.79 -6.84 7.43
N VAL A 327 6.67 -7.27 8.03
CA VAL A 327 6.45 -7.11 9.48
C VAL A 327 7.50 -7.86 10.31
N ALA A 328 7.82 -9.09 9.92
CA ALA A 328 8.79 -9.91 10.63
C ALA A 328 10.22 -9.35 10.55
N GLU A 329 10.62 -8.78 9.40
CA GLU A 329 11.96 -8.25 9.20
C GLU A 329 12.14 -6.84 9.76
N LEU A 330 11.11 -6.00 9.66
CA LEU A 330 11.22 -4.58 9.98
C LEU A 330 10.81 -4.23 11.41
N HIS A 331 10.01 -5.07 12.08
CA HIS A 331 9.53 -4.84 13.46
C HIS A 331 8.87 -3.45 13.68
N PRO A 332 7.86 -3.06 12.90
CA PRO A 332 7.27 -1.72 12.97
C PRO A 332 6.50 -1.46 14.29
N ASP A 333 6.38 -0.19 14.67
CA ASP A 333 5.57 0.27 15.80
C ASP A 333 4.07 0.37 15.46
N PHE A 334 3.78 0.58 14.16
CA PHE A 334 2.42 0.64 13.62
C PHE A 334 2.27 -0.20 12.34
N LEU A 335 1.14 -0.88 12.21
CA LEU A 335 0.67 -1.46 10.96
C LEU A 335 -0.51 -0.62 10.46
N LYS A 336 -0.37 0.00 9.29
CA LYS A 336 -1.47 0.68 8.65
C LYS A 336 -2.11 -0.25 7.62
N ILE A 337 -3.36 -0.63 7.88
CA ILE A 337 -4.12 -1.59 7.08
C ILE A 337 -4.74 -0.85 5.91
N ASP A 338 -4.39 -1.32 4.71
CA ASP A 338 -4.82 -0.68 3.47
C ASP A 338 -6.34 -0.59 3.34
N ARG A 339 -6.79 0.48 2.69
CA ARG A 339 -8.19 0.74 2.38
C ARG A 339 -8.87 -0.44 1.70
N SER A 340 -8.19 -1.22 0.85
CA SER A 340 -8.82 -2.35 0.16
C SER A 340 -9.35 -3.43 1.11
N LEU A 341 -8.75 -3.57 2.30
CA LEU A 341 -9.23 -4.47 3.36
C LEU A 341 -10.30 -3.81 4.24
N ILE A 342 -10.28 -2.49 4.39
CA ILE A 342 -11.27 -1.75 5.19
C ILE A 342 -12.58 -1.52 4.42
N GLN A 343 -12.51 -1.26 3.12
CA GLN A 343 -13.68 -0.92 2.32
C GLN A 343 -14.68 -2.09 2.28
N GLY A 344 -15.89 -1.87 2.79
CA GLY A 344 -16.96 -2.88 2.86
C GLY A 344 -16.72 -4.01 3.88
N VAL A 345 -15.79 -3.83 4.82
CA VAL A 345 -15.45 -4.84 5.86
C VAL A 345 -16.64 -5.20 6.77
N ASN A 346 -17.65 -4.35 6.84
CA ASN A 346 -18.89 -4.58 7.60
C ASN A 346 -19.82 -5.62 6.96
N THR A 347 -19.66 -5.91 5.66
CA THR A 347 -20.50 -6.87 4.91
C THR A 347 -19.74 -8.07 4.38
N ASP A 348 -18.41 -7.97 4.27
CA ASP A 348 -17.56 -9.01 3.71
C ASP A 348 -16.95 -9.89 4.81
N PRO A 349 -17.37 -11.17 4.93
CA PRO A 349 -16.88 -12.07 5.98
C PRO A 349 -15.39 -12.36 5.88
N ILE A 350 -14.82 -12.35 4.67
CA ILE A 350 -13.40 -12.62 4.45
C ILE A 350 -12.58 -11.43 4.95
N LYS A 351 -12.96 -10.21 4.57
CA LYS A 351 -12.28 -8.99 5.04
C LYS A 351 -12.38 -8.84 6.56
N TRP A 352 -13.53 -9.15 7.14
CA TRP A 352 -13.73 -9.15 8.59
C TRP A 352 -12.75 -10.11 9.29
N ALA A 353 -12.69 -11.37 8.86
CA ALA A 353 -11.79 -12.37 9.43
C ALA A 353 -10.30 -12.01 9.24
N LEU A 354 -9.94 -11.42 8.09
CA LEU A 354 -8.59 -10.93 7.83
C LEU A 354 -8.21 -9.79 8.79
N LEU A 355 -9.08 -8.79 8.93
CA LEU A 355 -8.84 -7.67 9.85
C LEU A 355 -8.76 -8.15 11.31
N GLU A 356 -9.64 -9.05 11.74
CA GLU A 356 -9.58 -9.68 13.06
C GLU A 356 -8.24 -10.39 13.29
N THR A 357 -7.75 -11.09 12.26
CA THR A 357 -6.45 -11.77 12.30
C THR A 357 -5.32 -10.76 12.47
N PHE A 358 -5.32 -9.65 11.73
CA PHE A 358 -4.32 -8.58 11.87
C PHE A 358 -4.36 -7.93 13.25
N VAL A 359 -5.55 -7.62 13.79
CA VAL A 359 -5.71 -7.06 15.14
C VAL A 359 -5.19 -8.02 16.20
N THR A 360 -5.49 -9.32 16.07
CA THR A 360 -5.01 -10.33 17.01
C THR A 360 -3.50 -10.50 16.92
N PHE A 361 -2.96 -10.47 15.70
CA PHE A 361 -1.52 -10.58 15.44
C PHE A 361 -0.76 -9.37 15.98
N SER A 362 -1.23 -8.14 15.72
CA SER A 362 -0.59 -6.89 16.17
C SER A 362 -0.45 -6.88 17.69
N LYS A 363 -1.50 -7.25 18.42
CA LYS A 363 -1.50 -7.37 19.89
C LYS A 363 -0.46 -8.36 20.42
N ARG A 364 -0.21 -9.46 19.70
CA ARG A 364 0.78 -10.47 20.10
C ARG A 364 2.22 -10.02 19.91
N ILE A 365 2.48 -9.22 18.88
CA ILE A 365 3.83 -8.71 18.57
C ILE A 365 4.11 -7.35 19.21
N GLY A 366 3.13 -6.75 19.90
CA GLY A 366 3.27 -5.43 20.53
C GLY A 366 3.19 -4.26 19.54
N CYS A 367 2.60 -4.49 18.37
CA CYS A 367 2.40 -3.47 17.34
C CYS A 367 0.99 -2.89 17.42
N ARG A 368 0.83 -1.62 17.07
CA ARG A 368 -0.47 -0.94 17.04
C ARG A 368 -1.03 -0.91 15.62
N ILE A 369 -2.34 -0.99 15.47
CA ILE A 369 -2.98 -1.07 14.16
C ILE A 369 -3.76 0.19 13.82
N ILE A 370 -3.59 0.68 12.59
CA ILE A 370 -4.30 1.84 12.03
C ILE A 370 -5.16 1.34 10.87
N ALA A 371 -6.48 1.52 10.93
CA ALA A 371 -7.35 1.24 9.79
C ALA A 371 -7.43 2.48 8.88
N GLU A 372 -7.00 2.35 7.64
CA GLU A 372 -7.02 3.42 6.65
C GLU A 372 -8.23 3.41 5.74
N GLY A 373 -8.57 4.57 5.21
CA GLY A 373 -9.64 4.70 4.23
C GLY A 373 -11.03 4.37 4.78
N VAL A 374 -11.27 4.60 6.09
CA VAL A 374 -12.62 4.50 6.67
C VAL A 374 -13.52 5.60 6.09
N GLU A 375 -14.54 5.23 5.31
CA GLU A 375 -15.39 6.19 4.58
C GLU A 375 -16.83 6.22 5.08
N THR A 376 -17.29 5.18 5.77
CA THR A 376 -18.68 5.06 6.25
C THR A 376 -18.78 4.86 7.77
N ALA A 377 -19.97 5.13 8.31
CA ALA A 377 -20.26 4.90 9.73
C ALA A 377 -20.24 3.40 10.08
N GLU A 378 -20.66 2.56 9.14
CA GLU A 378 -20.69 1.11 9.28
C GLU A 378 -19.28 0.55 9.38
N GLU A 379 -18.38 0.92 8.46
CA GLU A 379 -16.95 0.57 8.53
C GLU A 379 -16.34 1.04 9.86
N MET A 380 -16.62 2.28 10.28
CA MET A 380 -16.14 2.82 11.55
C MET A 380 -16.56 1.97 12.76
N ARG A 381 -17.85 1.58 12.85
CA ARG A 381 -18.34 0.72 13.94
C ARG A 381 -17.64 -0.64 13.92
N THR A 382 -17.49 -1.20 12.73
CA THR A 382 -16.88 -2.51 12.47
C THR A 382 -15.39 -2.52 12.87
N VAL A 383 -14.58 -1.53 12.47
CA VAL A 383 -13.16 -1.47 12.90
C VAL A 383 -13.00 -1.24 14.40
N VAL A 384 -13.87 -0.42 15.01
CA VAL A 384 -13.89 -0.20 16.46
C VAL A 384 -14.27 -1.49 17.20
N GLN A 385 -15.24 -2.24 16.68
CA GLN A 385 -15.70 -3.50 17.25
C GLN A 385 -14.62 -4.59 17.23
N LEU A 386 -13.83 -4.67 16.16
CA LEU A 386 -12.68 -5.58 16.12
C LEU A 386 -11.54 -5.18 17.07
N GLY A 387 -11.59 -3.95 17.60
CA GLY A 387 -10.57 -3.43 18.49
C GLY A 387 -9.30 -2.99 17.75
N VAL A 388 -9.48 -2.35 16.58
CA VAL A 388 -8.45 -1.54 15.91
C VAL A 388 -8.07 -0.37 16.83
N ASP A 389 -6.77 -0.07 16.96
CA ASP A 389 -6.28 0.95 17.91
C ASP A 389 -6.51 2.37 17.39
N TYR A 390 -6.27 2.61 16.11
CA TYR A 390 -6.40 3.92 15.47
C TYR A 390 -7.15 3.87 14.15
N VAL A 391 -7.79 4.97 13.78
CA VAL A 391 -8.56 5.08 12.52
C VAL A 391 -8.21 6.34 11.76
N GLN A 392 -8.19 6.21 10.44
CA GLN A 392 -7.99 7.30 9.49
C GLN A 392 -8.90 7.11 8.28
N GLY A 393 -9.48 8.19 7.77
CA GLY A 393 -10.31 8.15 6.58
C GLY A 393 -11.20 9.36 6.41
N PHE A 394 -11.94 9.42 5.30
CA PHE A 394 -12.80 10.57 5.01
C PHE A 394 -14.02 10.66 5.92
N PHE A 395 -14.44 9.54 6.53
CA PHE A 395 -15.49 9.57 7.55
C PHE A 395 -15.05 10.36 8.79
N VAL A 396 -13.76 10.29 9.14
CA VAL A 396 -13.15 11.04 10.23
C VAL A 396 -12.97 12.50 9.82
N ALA A 397 -12.07 12.75 8.86
CA ALA A 397 -11.87 14.03 8.22
C ALA A 397 -11.05 13.85 6.94
N ARG A 398 -11.30 14.69 5.94
CA ARG A 398 -10.45 14.77 4.74
C ARG A 398 -9.14 15.52 5.05
N PRO A 399 -8.05 15.24 4.32
CA PRO A 399 -6.81 16.00 4.43
C PRO A 399 -7.01 17.49 4.15
N THR A 400 -6.49 18.36 5.01
CA THR A 400 -6.60 19.83 4.85
C THR A 400 -5.31 20.55 5.24
N PHE A 401 -5.11 21.77 4.76
CA PHE A 401 -3.92 22.57 5.11
C PHE A 401 -3.93 23.11 6.55
N GLU A 402 -5.08 23.02 7.22
CA GLU A 402 -5.31 23.47 8.59
C GLU A 402 -5.96 22.35 9.40
N ARG A 403 -5.96 22.48 10.72
CA ARG A 403 -6.63 21.52 11.62
C ARG A 403 -8.15 21.58 11.40
N LYS A 404 -8.72 20.49 10.88
CA LYS A 404 -10.17 20.36 10.69
C LYS A 404 -10.85 19.80 11.94
N ILE A 405 -12.09 20.20 12.16
CA ILE A 405 -12.98 19.57 13.15
C ILE A 405 -13.31 18.16 12.66
N ILE A 406 -13.17 17.17 13.55
CA ILE A 406 -13.51 15.76 13.29
C ILE A 406 -15.03 15.64 13.12
N ASN A 407 -15.48 14.75 12.25
CA ASN A 407 -16.89 14.42 12.12
C ASN A 407 -17.51 14.04 13.48
N PRO A 408 -18.54 14.77 13.97
CA PRO A 408 -19.17 14.50 15.27
C PRO A 408 -19.70 13.07 15.42
N ALA A 409 -20.14 12.45 14.32
CA ALA A 409 -20.62 11.06 14.31
C ALA A 409 -19.56 10.05 14.76
N VAL A 410 -18.27 10.37 14.58
CA VAL A 410 -17.16 9.55 15.11
C VAL A 410 -17.23 9.51 16.64
N MET A 411 -17.38 10.67 17.28
CA MET A 411 -17.45 10.74 18.75
C MET A 411 -18.67 10.00 19.29
N GLU A 412 -19.79 10.02 18.57
CA GLU A 412 -20.99 9.26 18.94
C GLU A 412 -20.77 7.75 18.88
N ILE A 413 -20.04 7.26 17.87
CA ILE A 413 -19.68 5.84 17.75
C ILE A 413 -18.67 5.43 18.84
N LEU A 414 -17.76 6.34 19.20
CA LEU A 414 -16.71 6.08 20.17
C LEU A 414 -17.18 6.20 21.63
N ASP A 415 -18.32 6.82 21.93
CA ASP A 415 -18.85 6.99 23.29
C ASP A 415 -19.01 5.64 24.03
N PRO A 416 -18.25 5.38 25.12
CA PRO A 416 -18.31 4.13 25.87
C PRO A 416 -19.69 3.83 26.47
N VAL A 417 -20.44 4.85 26.89
CA VAL A 417 -21.77 4.70 27.50
C VAL A 417 -22.79 4.28 26.47
N ARG A 418 -22.69 4.82 25.24
CA ARG A 418 -23.50 4.37 24.11
C ARG A 418 -23.03 3.01 23.59
N ARG A 419 -21.73 2.68 23.60
CA ARG A 419 -21.25 1.33 23.27
C ARG A 419 -21.83 0.26 24.18
N LEU A 420 -21.85 0.49 25.50
CA LEU A 420 -22.46 -0.45 26.45
C LEU A 420 -23.97 -0.63 26.20
N LYS A 421 -24.68 0.45 25.83
CA LYS A 421 -26.10 0.39 25.44
C LYS A 421 -26.35 -0.22 24.05
N SER A 422 -25.40 -0.08 23.10
CA SER A 422 -25.49 -0.69 21.78
C SER A 422 -25.06 -2.15 21.77
N ILE A 423 -24.21 -2.56 22.72
CA ILE A 423 -23.90 -3.97 23.00
C ILE A 423 -25.17 -4.67 23.53
N ASP A 424 -25.98 -3.99 24.36
CA ASP A 424 -27.34 -4.42 24.73
C ASP A 424 -28.33 -4.47 23.55
N GLN A 425 -27.92 -3.97 22.37
CA GLN A 425 -28.66 -4.05 21.11
C GLN A 425 -27.83 -4.74 20.00
N SER A 426 -26.94 -5.68 20.34
CA SER A 426 -26.43 -6.61 19.34
C SER A 426 -27.63 -7.42 18.81
N PRO A 427 -27.92 -7.41 17.49
CA PRO A 427 -29.01 -8.19 16.91
C PRO A 427 -28.86 -9.69 17.18
N VAL A 428 -27.64 -10.14 17.47
CA VAL A 428 -27.35 -11.52 17.85
C VAL A 428 -27.76 -11.77 19.29
N LEU A 429 -27.40 -10.91 20.25
CA LEU A 429 -27.71 -11.09 21.68
C LEU A 429 -29.21 -11.05 22.00
N SER A 430 -30.02 -10.30 21.25
CA SER A 430 -31.49 -10.32 21.39
C SER A 430 -32.14 -11.62 20.88
N MET A 431 -31.39 -12.45 20.15
CA MET A 431 -31.81 -13.72 19.56
C MET A 431 -31.10 -14.94 20.16
N VAL A 432 -30.17 -14.69 21.09
CA VAL A 432 -29.45 -15.74 21.80
C VAL A 432 -30.44 -16.44 22.75
N GLU A 433 -30.75 -17.69 22.42
CA GLU A 433 -31.44 -18.60 23.31
C GLU A 433 -30.43 -19.15 24.34
N PRO A 434 -30.80 -19.26 25.62
CA PRO A 434 -29.93 -19.86 26.61
C PRO A 434 -29.65 -21.32 26.24
N ILE A 435 -28.37 -21.69 26.22
CA ILE A 435 -27.95 -23.08 26.00
C ILE A 435 -27.60 -23.74 27.34
N PRO A 436 -28.24 -24.87 27.69
CA PRO A 436 -27.88 -25.65 28.87
C PRO A 436 -26.48 -26.23 28.70
N LEU A 437 -25.65 -26.15 29.75
CA LEU A 437 -24.26 -26.57 29.72
C LEU A 437 -24.04 -27.82 30.57
N PHE A 438 -23.33 -28.79 30.02
CA PHE A 438 -22.86 -29.99 30.71
C PHE A 438 -21.34 -30.08 30.64
N ASP A 439 -20.72 -30.70 31.64
CA ASP A 439 -19.29 -30.99 31.63
C ASP A 439 -18.97 -32.17 30.69
N THR A 440 -17.76 -32.24 30.14
CA THR A 440 -17.31 -33.37 29.29
C THR A 440 -17.41 -34.73 29.99
N ASN A 441 -17.38 -34.76 31.31
CA ASN A 441 -17.52 -35.96 32.12
C ASN A 441 -18.97 -36.33 32.43
N ALA A 442 -19.96 -35.54 31.99
CA ALA A 442 -21.36 -35.86 32.16
C ALA A 442 -21.73 -37.17 31.45
N LEU A 443 -22.54 -38.00 32.10
CA LEU A 443 -23.05 -39.24 31.52
C LEU A 443 -24.14 -38.93 30.49
N VAL A 444 -24.21 -39.76 29.45
CA VAL A 444 -25.26 -39.71 28.43
C VAL A 444 -26.65 -39.84 29.07
N SER A 445 -26.80 -40.67 30.11
CA SER A 445 -28.04 -40.81 30.90
C SER A 445 -28.54 -39.49 31.49
N SER A 446 -27.64 -38.63 31.97
CA SER A 446 -27.99 -37.33 32.57
C SER A 446 -28.56 -36.38 31.52
N ILE A 447 -27.96 -36.36 30.32
CA ILE A 447 -28.40 -35.53 29.20
C ILE A 447 -29.70 -36.06 28.59
N GLU A 448 -29.85 -37.39 28.53
CA GLU A 448 -31.08 -38.07 28.10
C GLU A 448 -32.27 -37.73 28.99
N THR A 449 -32.07 -37.82 30.31
CA THR A 449 -33.07 -37.42 31.31
C THR A 449 -33.45 -35.95 31.13
N TYR A 450 -32.44 -35.08 30.98
CA TYR A 450 -32.65 -33.66 30.77
C TYR A 450 -33.53 -33.38 29.53
N PHE A 451 -33.25 -34.02 28.39
CA PHE A 451 -34.08 -33.86 27.20
C PHE A 451 -35.49 -34.44 27.37
N ARG A 452 -35.69 -35.52 28.14
CA ARG A 452 -37.06 -35.99 28.44
C ARG A 452 -37.85 -34.97 29.25
N GLU A 453 -37.23 -34.36 30.25
CA GLU A 453 -37.87 -33.36 31.11
C GLU A 453 -38.09 -32.01 30.40
N HIS A 454 -37.26 -31.69 29.40
CA HIS A 454 -37.31 -30.45 28.64
C HIS A 454 -37.58 -30.75 27.15
N PRO A 455 -38.84 -31.07 26.75
CA PRO A 455 -39.17 -31.47 25.39
C PRO A 455 -38.90 -30.36 24.36
N ASN A 456 -38.91 -29.10 24.77
CA ASN A 456 -38.66 -27.95 23.92
C ASN A 456 -37.15 -27.66 23.74
N GLN A 457 -36.28 -28.30 24.54
CA GLN A 457 -34.84 -28.17 24.35
C GLN A 457 -34.36 -29.17 23.30
N TRP A 458 -33.66 -28.65 22.31
CA TRP A 458 -33.19 -29.43 21.16
C TRP A 458 -31.65 -29.51 21.08
N LEU A 459 -30.94 -28.64 21.82
CA LEU A 459 -29.48 -28.58 21.87
C LEU A 459 -28.97 -28.34 23.30
N VAL A 460 -27.86 -28.98 23.66
CA VAL A 460 -27.07 -28.67 24.87
C VAL A 460 -25.60 -28.48 24.51
N GLY A 461 -24.91 -27.61 25.25
CA GLY A 461 -23.48 -27.33 25.09
C GLY A 461 -22.65 -28.19 26.03
N ILE A 462 -21.52 -28.70 25.53
CA ILE A 462 -20.56 -29.47 26.32
C ILE A 462 -19.34 -28.59 26.57
N THR A 463 -18.94 -28.49 27.83
CA THR A 463 -17.86 -27.61 28.27
C THR A 463 -16.74 -28.36 28.97
N GLU A 464 -15.52 -27.87 28.80
CA GLU A 464 -14.33 -28.28 29.54
C GLU A 464 -13.61 -27.01 30.01
N ASN A 465 -13.33 -26.88 31.31
CA ASN A 465 -12.70 -25.69 31.90
C ASN A 465 -13.42 -24.37 31.52
N SER A 466 -14.77 -24.37 31.55
CA SER A 466 -15.64 -23.24 31.19
C SER A 466 -15.53 -22.75 29.73
N ARG A 467 -14.99 -23.58 28.83
CA ARG A 467 -14.99 -23.35 27.37
C ARG A 467 -15.85 -24.39 26.69
N ILE A 468 -16.59 -23.99 25.66
CA ILE A 468 -17.32 -24.95 24.82
C ILE A 468 -16.31 -25.80 24.03
N VAL A 469 -16.51 -27.11 24.06
CA VAL A 469 -15.70 -28.10 23.34
C VAL A 469 -16.55 -28.99 22.42
N GLY A 470 -17.87 -28.97 22.57
CA GLY A 470 -18.79 -29.68 21.71
C GLY A 470 -20.24 -29.34 22.00
N VAL A 471 -21.14 -29.93 21.23
CA VAL A 471 -22.60 -29.82 21.43
C VAL A 471 -23.26 -31.18 21.32
N MET A 472 -24.41 -31.36 21.98
CA MET A 472 -25.22 -32.56 21.83
C MET A 472 -26.64 -32.17 21.40
N GLN A 473 -27.09 -32.73 20.29
CA GLN A 473 -28.45 -32.56 19.77
C GLN A 473 -29.36 -33.66 20.26
N ARG A 474 -30.63 -33.28 20.53
CA ARG A 474 -31.68 -34.21 20.93
C ARG A 474 -31.86 -35.35 19.93
N ASP A 475 -32.01 -35.03 18.65
CA ASP A 475 -32.31 -36.04 17.62
C ASP A 475 -31.15 -37.02 17.44
N ARG A 476 -29.91 -36.52 17.49
CA ARG A 476 -28.70 -37.34 17.41
C ARG A 476 -28.55 -38.26 18.61
N LEU A 477 -28.91 -37.78 19.81
CA LEU A 477 -28.92 -38.57 21.04
C LEU A 477 -29.93 -39.72 20.94
N PHE A 478 -31.19 -39.41 20.64
CA PHE A 478 -32.24 -40.42 20.55
C PHE A 478 -32.07 -41.35 19.35
N ALA A 479 -31.48 -40.89 18.24
CA ALA A 479 -31.08 -41.75 17.14
C ALA A 479 -30.00 -42.76 17.56
N ALA A 480 -28.99 -42.32 18.30
CA ALA A 480 -27.94 -43.20 18.82
C ALA A 480 -28.52 -44.24 19.81
N LEU A 481 -29.38 -43.80 20.73
CA LEU A 481 -30.02 -44.65 21.74
C LEU A 481 -31.09 -45.58 21.15
N GLY A 482 -31.75 -45.17 20.08
CA GLY A 482 -32.80 -45.93 19.38
C GLY A 482 -32.28 -47.10 18.54
N THR A 483 -30.96 -47.26 18.41
CA THR A 483 -30.36 -48.43 17.75
C THR A 483 -30.52 -49.70 18.60
N ARG A 484 -30.43 -50.89 17.96
CA ARG A 484 -30.64 -52.21 18.58
C ARG A 484 -29.87 -52.44 19.90
N TYR A 485 -28.72 -51.78 20.06
CA TYR A 485 -27.87 -51.86 21.25
C TYR A 485 -27.51 -50.47 21.83
N GLY A 486 -28.15 -49.40 21.35
CA GLY A 486 -27.76 -48.01 21.63
C GLY A 486 -27.75 -47.67 23.11
N VAL A 487 -28.82 -48.06 23.82
CA VAL A 487 -28.92 -47.86 25.28
C VAL A 487 -27.76 -48.52 26.02
N SER A 488 -27.46 -49.80 25.75
CA SER A 488 -26.38 -50.52 26.42
C SER A 488 -24.98 -50.01 26.05
N LEU A 489 -24.82 -49.42 24.85
CA LEU A 489 -23.54 -48.92 24.36
C LEU A 489 -23.20 -47.52 24.87
N PHE A 490 -24.20 -46.64 25.01
CA PHE A 490 -23.96 -45.22 25.22
C PHE A 490 -24.46 -44.67 26.56
N LEU A 491 -25.52 -45.22 27.16
CA LEU A 491 -26.22 -44.56 28.29
C LEU A 491 -25.32 -44.36 29.53
N GLU A 492 -24.42 -45.33 29.80
CA GLU A 492 -23.45 -45.31 30.91
C GLU A 492 -22.07 -44.76 30.51
N LYS A 493 -21.95 -44.19 29.30
CA LYS A 493 -20.71 -43.54 28.83
C LYS A 493 -20.77 -42.03 29.04
N THR A 494 -19.60 -41.40 28.98
CA THR A 494 -19.48 -39.94 28.95
C THR A 494 -19.98 -39.40 27.61
N VAL A 495 -20.54 -38.19 27.65
CA VAL A 495 -21.07 -37.51 26.45
C VAL A 495 -20.02 -37.29 25.37
N SER A 496 -18.74 -37.22 25.73
CA SER A 496 -17.60 -37.08 24.81
C SER A 496 -17.55 -38.14 23.70
N VAL A 497 -18.17 -39.31 23.89
CA VAL A 497 -18.20 -40.40 22.89
C VAL A 497 -19.17 -40.13 21.74
N ILE A 498 -20.22 -39.33 21.98
CA ILE A 498 -21.33 -39.13 21.03
C ILE A 498 -21.59 -37.66 20.67
N MET A 499 -20.97 -36.72 21.37
CA MET A 499 -21.09 -35.29 21.09
C MET A 499 -20.55 -34.92 19.70
N ASP A 500 -21.05 -33.81 19.16
CA ASP A 500 -20.41 -33.14 18.03
C ASP A 500 -19.25 -32.28 18.53
N SER A 501 -18.03 -32.60 18.11
CA SER A 501 -16.80 -31.90 18.50
C SER A 501 -16.44 -30.74 17.56
N ASN A 502 -17.24 -30.47 16.53
CA ASN A 502 -16.99 -29.36 15.60
C ASN A 502 -18.23 -28.45 15.42
N PRO A 503 -18.77 -27.86 16.50
CA PRO A 503 -19.86 -26.89 16.40
C PRO A 503 -19.36 -25.58 15.75
N LEU A 504 -20.26 -24.89 15.04
CA LEU A 504 -20.01 -23.51 14.63
C LEU A 504 -20.11 -22.61 15.86
N ILE A 505 -18.98 -22.04 16.27
CA ILE A 505 -18.88 -21.09 17.38
C ILE A 505 -18.52 -19.73 16.79
N VAL A 506 -19.31 -18.71 17.10
CA VAL A 506 -19.06 -17.33 16.70
C VAL A 506 -18.94 -16.47 17.95
N GLU A 507 -18.09 -15.44 17.91
CA GLU A 507 -18.04 -14.45 18.99
C GLU A 507 -19.30 -13.55 18.91
N ASP A 508 -19.78 -13.07 20.05
CA ASP A 508 -20.95 -12.19 20.19
C ASP A 508 -20.80 -10.85 19.43
N THR A 509 -19.57 -10.53 19.04
CA THR A 509 -19.21 -9.40 18.18
C THR A 509 -19.21 -9.72 16.67
N THR A 510 -19.55 -10.94 16.25
CA THR A 510 -19.54 -11.28 14.81
C THR A 510 -20.78 -10.69 14.11
N PRO A 511 -20.65 -9.96 12.98
CA PRO A 511 -21.80 -9.37 12.28
C PRO A 511 -22.78 -10.42 11.78
N LEU A 512 -24.08 -10.10 11.79
CA LEU A 512 -25.16 -11.03 11.43
C LEU A 512 -25.01 -11.58 10.01
N GLU A 513 -24.60 -10.74 9.06
CA GLU A 513 -24.34 -11.09 7.67
C GLU A 513 -23.20 -12.12 7.55
N VAL A 514 -22.17 -11.99 8.40
CA VAL A 514 -21.04 -12.93 8.50
C VAL A 514 -21.48 -14.24 9.12
N VAL A 515 -22.20 -14.20 10.25
CA VAL A 515 -22.76 -15.40 10.89
C VAL A 515 -23.68 -16.15 9.93
N SER A 516 -24.45 -15.43 9.11
CA SER A 516 -25.28 -16.00 8.03
C SER A 516 -24.47 -16.74 6.98
N SER A 517 -23.45 -16.08 6.45
CA SER A 517 -22.61 -16.68 5.42
C SER A 517 -21.94 -17.95 5.94
N LEU A 518 -21.40 -17.91 7.17
CA LEU A 518 -20.80 -19.07 7.82
C LEU A 518 -21.82 -20.20 8.05
N ALA A 519 -23.06 -19.87 8.40
CA ALA A 519 -24.14 -20.86 8.56
C ALA A 519 -24.53 -21.51 7.22
N MET A 520 -24.60 -20.72 6.14
CA MET A 520 -25.02 -21.18 4.81
C MET A 520 -23.95 -21.97 4.06
N GLN A 521 -22.67 -21.88 4.46
CA GLN A 521 -21.58 -22.67 3.88
C GLN A 521 -21.49 -24.10 4.43
N ARG A 522 -22.33 -24.45 5.43
CA ARG A 522 -22.36 -25.78 6.04
C ARG A 522 -23.04 -26.80 5.13
N SER A 523 -22.75 -28.08 5.35
CA SER A 523 -23.42 -29.17 4.63
C SER A 523 -24.93 -29.21 4.95
N ASP A 524 -25.76 -29.73 4.04
CA ASP A 524 -27.22 -29.83 4.23
C ASP A 524 -27.62 -30.55 5.53
N ALA A 525 -26.80 -31.50 5.99
CA ALA A 525 -27.01 -32.23 7.25
C ALA A 525 -26.76 -31.37 8.50
N GLN A 526 -26.07 -30.23 8.38
CA GLN A 526 -25.66 -29.34 9.46
C GLN A 526 -26.35 -27.96 9.40
N LEU A 527 -27.23 -27.75 8.41
CA LEU A 527 -27.91 -26.48 8.15
C LEU A 527 -28.94 -26.12 9.22
N TYR A 528 -29.38 -27.10 10.01
CA TYR A 528 -30.28 -26.94 11.15
C TYR A 528 -29.56 -26.92 12.50
N ASP A 529 -28.22 -27.01 12.50
CA ASP A 529 -27.43 -26.99 13.72
C ASP A 529 -27.48 -25.60 14.37
N GLY A 530 -27.59 -25.56 15.69
CA GLY A 530 -27.46 -24.30 16.43
C GLY A 530 -26.07 -23.69 16.26
N ILE A 531 -26.05 -22.37 16.13
CA ILE A 531 -24.83 -21.57 16.11
C ILE A 531 -24.54 -21.16 17.55
N ILE A 532 -23.39 -21.55 18.08
CA ILE A 532 -23.01 -21.21 19.44
C ILE A 532 -22.45 -19.80 19.45
N VAL A 533 -23.00 -18.95 20.31
CA VAL A 533 -22.50 -17.60 20.54
C VAL A 533 -21.65 -17.61 21.80
N ALA A 534 -20.41 -17.16 21.68
CA ALA A 534 -19.46 -17.06 22.78
C ALA A 534 -18.98 -15.63 22.97
N ASN A 535 -18.52 -15.30 24.18
CA ASN A 535 -17.78 -14.08 24.48
C ASN A 535 -16.46 -14.48 25.11
N GLN A 536 -15.34 -14.17 24.47
CA GLN A 536 -14.00 -14.61 24.87
C GLN A 536 -13.95 -16.13 25.09
N ARG A 537 -14.57 -16.90 24.17
CA ARG A 537 -14.72 -18.37 24.24
C ARG A 537 -15.53 -18.92 25.41
N LYS A 538 -16.21 -18.08 26.19
CA LYS A 538 -17.21 -18.53 27.17
C LYS A 538 -18.59 -18.57 26.50
N PRO A 539 -19.37 -19.64 26.68
CA PRO A 539 -20.71 -19.73 26.10
C PRO A 539 -21.62 -18.63 26.64
N VAL A 540 -22.21 -17.85 25.72
CA VAL A 540 -23.26 -16.88 26.02
C VAL A 540 -24.63 -17.49 25.74
N GLY A 541 -24.73 -18.25 24.64
CA GLY A 541 -25.92 -19.05 24.30
C GLY A 541 -25.87 -19.58 22.88
N MET A 542 -27.03 -19.75 22.24
CA MET A 542 -27.13 -20.26 20.86
C MET A 542 -28.12 -19.44 20.02
N VAL A 543 -27.91 -19.43 18.70
CA VAL A 543 -28.84 -18.85 17.72
C VAL A 543 -29.20 -19.93 16.70
N SER A 544 -30.49 -20.08 16.41
CA SER A 544 -30.96 -20.98 15.35
C SER A 544 -30.80 -20.31 13.98
N VAL A 545 -30.51 -21.10 12.94
CA VAL A 545 -30.40 -20.60 11.57
C VAL A 545 -31.72 -19.96 11.09
N ALA A 546 -32.87 -20.49 11.54
CA ALA A 546 -34.18 -19.90 11.24
C ALA A 546 -34.34 -18.49 11.85
N ASN A 547 -33.94 -18.30 13.11
CA ASN A 547 -33.94 -16.99 13.75
C ASN A 547 -32.98 -16.04 13.03
N LEU A 548 -31.83 -16.55 12.59
CA LEU A 548 -30.85 -15.76 11.84
C LEU A 548 -31.38 -15.30 10.47
N ILE A 549 -32.06 -16.17 9.70
CA ILE A 549 -32.71 -15.79 8.43
C ILE A 549 -33.80 -14.74 8.68
N LYS A 550 -34.60 -14.94 9.74
CA LYS A 550 -35.63 -13.98 10.15
C LYS A 550 -35.02 -12.61 10.49
N ALA A 551 -33.92 -12.59 11.24
CA ALA A 551 -33.17 -11.39 11.62
C ALA A 551 -32.71 -10.60 10.39
N ILE A 552 -32.14 -11.29 9.41
CA ILE A 552 -31.64 -10.69 8.18
C ILE A 552 -32.78 -10.13 7.36
N SER A 553 -33.89 -10.87 7.27
CA SER A 553 -35.10 -10.43 6.57
C SER A 553 -35.68 -9.16 7.21
N GLU A 554 -35.78 -9.12 8.55
CA GLU A 554 -36.25 -7.96 9.29
C GLU A 554 -35.32 -6.75 9.13
N ARG A 555 -34.00 -6.98 9.14
CA ARG A 555 -32.98 -5.96 8.90
C ARG A 555 -33.04 -5.40 7.48
N GLN A 556 -33.23 -6.26 6.47
CA GLN A 556 -33.45 -5.82 5.09
C GLN A 556 -34.74 -5.01 4.94
N ILE A 557 -35.82 -5.41 5.62
CA ILE A 557 -37.08 -4.66 5.64
C ILE A 557 -36.90 -3.29 6.32
N GLN A 558 -36.19 -3.20 7.44
CA GLN A 558 -35.90 -1.93 8.11
C GLN A 558 -35.04 -1.00 7.23
N LEU A 559 -34.01 -1.53 6.58
CA LEU A 559 -33.18 -0.78 5.62
C LEU A 559 -34.00 -0.30 4.41
N ALA A 560 -34.93 -1.13 3.92
CA ALA A 560 -35.83 -0.78 2.82
C ALA A 560 -36.92 0.23 3.22
N GLN A 561 -37.42 0.17 4.45
CA GLN A 561 -38.38 1.15 4.99
C GLN A 561 -37.75 2.52 5.24
N GLY A 562 -36.45 2.56 5.51
CA GLY A 562 -35.66 3.79 5.60
C GLY A 562 -35.23 4.38 4.24
N ALA A 563 -35.46 3.68 3.13
CA ALA A 563 -35.06 4.12 1.79
C ALA A 563 -36.24 4.67 0.98
N ASN A 564 -36.03 5.77 0.25
CA ASN A 564 -37.06 6.36 -0.60
C ASN A 564 -37.36 5.41 -1.79
N PRO A 565 -38.63 5.02 -2.05
CA PRO A 565 -38.98 4.00 -3.04
C PRO A 565 -38.52 4.28 -4.48
N LEU A 566 -38.20 5.53 -4.80
CA LEU A 566 -37.78 5.95 -6.14
C LEU A 566 -36.26 6.00 -6.34
N THR A 567 -35.46 6.01 -5.27
CA THR A 567 -34.00 6.26 -5.37
C THR A 567 -33.12 5.24 -4.67
N GLY A 568 -33.66 4.41 -3.77
CA GLY A 568 -32.87 3.41 -3.03
C GLY A 568 -31.84 4.01 -2.06
N LEU A 569 -31.92 5.32 -1.80
CA LEU A 569 -31.08 6.04 -0.84
C LEU A 569 -31.85 6.30 0.47
N PRO A 570 -31.16 6.44 1.62
CA PRO A 570 -31.80 6.74 2.90
C PRO A 570 -32.65 8.03 2.78
N GLY A 571 -33.91 7.96 3.21
CA GLY A 571 -34.82 9.10 3.26
C GLY A 571 -34.37 10.14 4.29
N ASN A 572 -34.55 11.41 3.93
CA ASN A 572 -34.15 12.65 4.62
C ASN A 572 -34.07 12.61 6.15
#